data_AF-A0AAV1UQJ4-F1
#
_entry.id   AF-A0AAV1UQJ4-F1
#
_cell.length_a   1.000
_cell.length_b   1.000
_cell.length_c   1.000
_cell.angle_alpha   90.00
_cell.angle_beta   90.00
_cell.angle_gamma   90.00
#
_symmetry.space_group_name_H-M   'P 1'
#
loop_
_entity.id
_entity.type
_entity.pdbx_description
1 polymer ?
#
loop_
_entity_poly.entity_id
_entity_poly.type
_entity_poly.pdbx_seq_one_letter_code
_entity_poly.pdbx_strand_id
1 'polypeptide(L)'
;MKMLDVEDDSFHVKSESYSHLSDSEWDVVGAMSVPMGEPAISGMLASLSRDQQHAAVNKFLQGELAVERQKIFLLQQQGSHQSMGGPTHMRRPENLKIDILRYKETGEDSLLRWFVE
;
A
#
# COMPACT_ATOMS: atom_id res chain seq x y z
N MET A 1 34.55 -5.85 36.57
CA MET A 1 33.25 -5.69 35.88
C MET A 1 33.35 -6.51 34.60
N LYS A 2 32.73 -7.69 34.53
CA LYS A 2 32.67 -8.46 33.27
C LYS A 2 31.54 -7.85 32.46
N MET A 3 31.87 -7.22 31.34
CA MET A 3 30.88 -6.87 30.32
C MET A 3 30.35 -8.21 29.82
N LEU A 4 29.10 -8.52 30.18
CA LEU A 4 28.38 -9.58 29.50
C LEU A 4 28.25 -9.10 28.06
N ASP A 5 28.80 -9.87 27.13
CA ASP A 5 28.38 -9.84 25.73
C ASP A 5 26.85 -9.91 25.75
N VAL A 6 26.22 -8.77 25.57
CA VAL A 6 24.84 -8.72 25.11
C VAL A 6 24.98 -9.23 23.69
N GLU A 7 24.82 -10.54 23.53
CA GLU A 7 24.52 -11.10 22.22
C GLU A 7 23.41 -10.20 21.68
N ASP A 8 23.76 -9.46 20.62
CA ASP A 8 22.79 -8.88 19.71
C ASP A 8 22.10 -10.11 19.11
N ASP A 9 21.23 -10.71 19.92
CA ASP A 9 20.23 -11.69 19.55
C ASP A 9 19.25 -10.87 18.73
N SER A 10 19.76 -10.52 17.56
CA SER A 10 19.08 -9.81 16.53
C SER A 10 17.97 -10.77 16.15
N PHE A 11 16.80 -10.55 16.75
CA PHE A 11 15.56 -11.30 16.54
C PHE A 11 15.03 -11.10 15.11
N HIS A 12 15.95 -10.90 14.16
CA HIS A 12 15.67 -10.93 12.76
C HIS A 12 15.18 -12.32 12.40
N VAL A 13 13.94 -12.35 11.93
CA VAL A 13 13.33 -13.57 11.41
C VAL A 13 14.12 -13.94 10.15
N LYS A 14 15.06 -14.89 10.29
CA LYS A 14 15.90 -15.33 9.18
C LYS A 14 15.07 -16.16 8.21
N SER A 15 15.12 -15.80 6.93
CA SER A 15 14.40 -16.51 5.88
C SER A 15 14.76 -18.00 5.83
N GLU A 16 16.02 -18.30 6.15
CA GLU A 16 16.60 -19.64 6.24
C GLU A 16 15.88 -20.54 7.27
N SER A 17 15.37 -19.98 8.37
CA SER A 17 14.66 -20.74 9.42
C SER A 17 13.27 -21.19 8.98
N TYR A 18 12.68 -20.53 7.97
CA TYR A 18 11.38 -20.88 7.41
C TYR A 18 11.48 -21.04 5.90
N SER A 19 12.43 -21.89 5.45
CA SER A 19 12.68 -22.21 4.03
C SER A 19 11.51 -22.81 3.25
N HIS A 20 10.39 -23.06 3.93
CA HIS A 20 9.16 -23.58 3.36
C HIS A 20 8.17 -22.48 3.00
N LEU A 21 8.35 -21.28 3.56
CA LEU A 21 7.65 -20.09 3.11
C LEU A 21 8.26 -19.64 1.79
N SER A 22 7.39 -19.32 0.84
CA SER A 22 7.78 -18.74 -0.44
C SER A 22 8.27 -17.30 -0.29
N ASP A 23 9.01 -16.80 -1.28
CA ASP A 23 9.47 -15.39 -1.31
C ASP A 23 8.30 -14.41 -1.16
N SER A 24 7.16 -14.70 -1.80
CA SER A 24 5.95 -13.88 -1.66
C SER A 24 5.35 -13.91 -0.25
N GLU A 25 5.48 -15.02 0.48
CA GLU A 25 5.06 -15.09 1.87
C GLU A 25 6.02 -14.30 2.77
N TRP A 26 7.30 -14.26 2.43
CA TRP A 26 8.29 -13.42 3.12
C TRP A 26 8.03 -11.93 2.94
N ASP A 27 7.60 -11.50 1.77
CA ASP A 27 7.15 -10.12 1.56
C ASP A 27 5.98 -9.78 2.49
N VAL A 28 5.04 -10.71 2.66
CA VAL A 28 3.91 -10.55 3.59
C VAL A 28 4.37 -10.53 5.04
N VAL A 29 5.29 -11.41 5.45
CA VAL A 29 5.89 -11.39 6.79
C VAL A 29 6.58 -10.05 7.06
N GLY A 30 7.27 -9.50 6.07
CA GLY A 30 7.83 -8.14 6.11
C GLY A 30 6.74 -7.08 6.28
N ALA A 31 5.64 -7.17 5.54
CA ALA A 31 4.51 -6.26 5.68
C ALA A 31 3.82 -6.37 7.05
N MET A 32 3.71 -7.57 7.62
CA MET A 32 3.17 -7.83 8.96
C MET A 32 4.02 -7.20 10.06
N SER A 33 5.33 -7.10 9.84
CA SER A 33 6.25 -6.46 10.79
C SER A 33 5.99 -4.97 10.97
N VAL A 34 5.40 -4.28 9.98
CA VAL A 34 5.10 -2.84 10.02
C VAL A 34 4.07 -2.50 11.12
N PRO A 35 2.88 -3.13 11.19
CA PRO A 35 1.91 -2.88 12.25
C PRO A 35 2.19 -3.64 13.55
N MET A 36 2.80 -4.83 13.51
CA MET A 36 2.93 -5.72 14.68
C MET A 36 4.31 -5.72 15.34
N GLY A 37 5.34 -5.27 14.63
CA GLY A 37 6.73 -5.33 15.05
C GLY A 37 7.37 -6.69 14.77
N GLU A 38 8.63 -6.67 14.35
CA GLU A 38 9.41 -7.87 14.03
C GLU A 38 9.51 -8.89 15.18
N PRO A 39 9.74 -8.50 16.46
CA PRO A 39 9.83 -9.49 17.55
C PRO A 39 8.52 -10.24 17.80
N ALA A 40 7.37 -9.57 17.61
CA ALA A 40 6.06 -10.19 17.78
C ALA A 40 5.79 -11.21 16.68
N ILE A 41 6.16 -10.89 15.43
CA ILE A 41 6.05 -11.81 14.29
C ILE A 41 7.00 -13.00 14.46
N SER A 42 8.24 -12.76 14.89
CA SER A 42 9.20 -13.82 15.18
C SER A 42 8.67 -14.78 16.23
N GLY A 43 8.20 -14.26 17.37
CA GLY A 43 7.63 -15.06 18.45
C GLY A 43 6.40 -15.84 18.01
N MET A 44 5.51 -15.20 17.24
CA MET A 44 4.33 -15.85 16.68
C MET A 44 4.73 -17.00 15.74
N LEU A 45 5.59 -16.76 14.75
CA LEU A 45 6.00 -17.80 13.79
C LEU A 45 6.70 -18.97 14.49
N ALA A 46 7.57 -18.69 15.47
CA ALA A 46 8.23 -19.73 16.27
C ALA A 46 7.24 -20.59 17.08
N SER A 47 6.10 -20.03 17.50
CA SER A 47 5.06 -20.74 18.26
C SER A 47 4.12 -21.59 17.41
N LEU A 48 4.07 -21.34 16.10
CA LEU A 48 3.12 -21.97 15.17
C LEU A 48 3.77 -23.17 14.45
N SER A 49 2.96 -24.18 14.12
CA SER A 49 3.38 -25.25 13.22
C SER A 49 3.54 -24.72 11.78
N ARG A 50 4.27 -25.45 10.92
CA ARG A 50 4.44 -25.09 9.49
C ARG A 50 3.12 -24.72 8.80
N ASP A 51 2.11 -25.57 8.91
CA ASP A 51 0.81 -25.32 8.26
C ASP A 51 0.11 -24.09 8.86
N GLN A 52 0.28 -23.86 10.16
CA GLN A 52 -0.26 -22.69 10.84
C GLN A 52 0.48 -21.41 10.47
N GLN A 53 1.78 -21.47 10.17
CA GLN A 53 2.56 -20.32 9.67
C GLN A 53 2.02 -19.88 8.31
N HIS A 54 1.86 -20.81 7.35
CA HIS A 54 1.19 -20.53 6.08
C HIS A 54 -0.21 -19.96 6.27
N ALA A 55 -1.00 -20.55 7.17
CA ALA A 55 -2.36 -20.07 7.44
C ALA A 55 -2.38 -18.66 8.04
N ALA A 56 -1.43 -18.32 8.93
CA ALA A 56 -1.31 -17.01 9.54
C ALA A 56 -0.96 -15.94 8.51
N VAL A 57 0.03 -16.20 7.65
CA VAL A 57 0.42 -15.30 6.55
C VAL A 57 -0.74 -15.07 5.59
N ASN A 58 -1.43 -16.14 5.18
CA ASN A 58 -2.59 -16.04 4.30
C ASN A 58 -3.76 -15.28 4.92
N LYS A 59 -4.01 -15.46 6.23
CA LYS A 59 -5.06 -14.72 6.94
C LYS A 59 -4.78 -13.23 6.98
N PHE A 60 -3.52 -12.84 7.21
CA PHE A 60 -3.14 -11.43 7.16
C PHE A 60 -3.39 -10.84 5.77
N LEU A 61 -2.93 -11.51 4.72
CA LEU A 61 -3.15 -11.07 3.33
C LEU A 61 -4.64 -10.94 2.98
N GLN A 62 -5.47 -11.89 3.42
CA GLN A 62 -6.92 -11.82 3.23
C GLN A 62 -7.56 -10.63 3.96
N GLY A 63 -7.07 -10.31 5.16
CA GLY A 63 -7.50 -9.14 5.92
C GLY A 63 -7.20 -7.84 5.19
N GLU A 64 -5.95 -7.66 4.75
CA GLU A 64 -5.51 -6.49 3.99
C GLU A 64 -6.29 -6.34 2.68
N LEU A 65 -6.51 -7.45 1.95
CA LEU A 65 -7.32 -7.46 0.74
C LEU A 65 -8.76 -7.02 1.02
N ALA A 66 -9.37 -7.46 2.13
CA ALA A 66 -10.72 -7.09 2.50
C ALA A 66 -10.82 -5.59 2.83
N VAL A 67 -9.84 -5.05 3.55
CA VAL A 67 -9.75 -3.61 3.86
C VAL A 67 -9.64 -2.78 2.59
N GLU A 68 -8.75 -3.14 1.66
CA GLU A 68 -8.57 -2.37 0.43
C GLU A 68 -9.80 -2.47 -0.49
N ARG A 69 -10.45 -3.65 -0.57
CA ARG A 69 -11.74 -3.81 -1.26
C ARG A 69 -12.83 -2.91 -0.69
N GLN A 70 -12.93 -2.83 0.63
CA GLN A 70 -13.89 -1.95 1.29
C GLN A 70 -13.62 -0.48 0.98
N LYS A 71 -12.35 -0.07 0.98
CA LYS A 71 -11.95 1.29 0.62
C LYS A 71 -12.30 1.63 -0.83
N ILE A 72 -12.04 0.72 -1.77
CA ILE A 72 -12.46 0.87 -3.18
C ILE A 72 -13.97 1.03 -3.28
N PHE A 73 -14.74 0.19 -2.57
CA PHE A 73 -16.19 0.28 -2.55
C PHE A 73 -16.70 1.63 -2.02
N LEU A 74 -16.10 2.15 -0.95
CA LEU A 74 -16.44 3.48 -0.42
C LEU A 74 -16.10 4.61 -1.39
N LEU A 75 -14.94 4.55 -2.05
CA LEU A 75 -14.55 5.52 -3.08
C LEU A 75 -15.51 5.49 -4.27
N GLN A 76 -15.94 4.31 -4.71
CA GLN A 76 -16.94 4.16 -5.76
C GLN A 76 -18.30 4.75 -5.36
N GLN A 77 -18.75 4.56 -4.11
CA GLN A 77 -19.97 5.20 -3.62
C GLN A 77 -19.84 6.73 -3.57
N GLN A 78 -18.71 7.26 -3.07
CA GLN A 78 -18.48 8.71 -3.05
C GLN A 78 -18.41 9.33 -4.45
N GLY A 79 -17.88 8.60 -5.44
CA GLY A 79 -17.94 8.98 -6.85
C GLY A 79 -19.35 8.88 -7.46
N SER A 80 -20.17 7.95 -6.97
CA SER A 80 -21.55 7.74 -7.44
C SER A 80 -22.54 8.77 -6.85
N HIS A 81 -22.27 9.32 -5.67
CA HIS A 81 -23.05 10.41 -5.07
C HIS A 81 -22.78 11.78 -5.71
N GLN A 82 -21.77 11.92 -6.57
CA GLN A 82 -21.61 13.09 -7.45
C GLN A 82 -22.39 12.97 -8.77
N SER A 83 -23.16 11.88 -8.96
CA SER A 83 -23.98 11.63 -10.15
C SER A 83 -25.45 11.40 -9.80
N MET A 84 -26.02 12.19 -8.89
CA MET A 84 -27.48 12.22 -8.67
C MET A 84 -27.98 13.65 -8.37
N GLY A 85 -27.97 14.47 -9.42
CA GLY A 85 -28.88 15.61 -9.57
C GLY A 85 -29.73 15.38 -10.82
N GLY A 86 -31.06 15.50 -10.71
CA GLY A 86 -32.03 15.24 -11.78
C GLY A 86 -31.89 16.10 -13.06
N PRO A 87 -32.80 15.95 -14.04
CA PRO A 87 -32.59 16.27 -15.44
C PRO A 87 -32.55 17.77 -15.66
N THR A 88 -31.36 18.35 -15.50
CA THR A 88 -31.05 19.67 -16.02
C THR A 88 -29.96 19.45 -17.04
N HIS A 89 -30.38 19.48 -18.30
CA HIS A 89 -29.59 19.90 -19.45
C HIS A 89 -28.09 19.82 -19.17
N MET A 90 -27.45 18.69 -19.49
CA MET A 90 -26.00 18.62 -19.69
C MET A 90 -25.66 19.61 -20.80
N ARG A 91 -25.60 20.90 -20.44
CA ARG A 91 -24.97 21.92 -21.24
C ARG A 91 -23.51 21.51 -21.16
N ARG A 92 -23.07 20.80 -22.19
CA ARG A 92 -21.66 20.71 -22.59
C ARG A 92 -20.97 21.98 -22.08
N PRO A 93 -19.94 21.92 -21.25
CA PRO A 93 -19.18 23.12 -20.93
C PRO A 93 -18.66 23.64 -22.27
N GLU A 94 -19.29 24.68 -22.80
CA GLU A 94 -18.95 25.23 -24.12
C GLU A 94 -17.57 25.92 -24.07
N ASN A 95 -16.96 25.97 -22.89
CA ASN A 95 -15.64 26.49 -22.61
C ASN A 95 -15.16 26.03 -21.23
N LEU A 96 -14.14 25.15 -21.19
CA LEU A 96 -13.31 24.98 -20.00
C LEU A 96 -12.46 26.25 -19.85
N LYS A 97 -12.88 27.19 -18.99
CA LYS A 97 -12.05 28.35 -18.63
C LYS A 97 -10.94 27.89 -17.70
N ILE A 98 -9.78 27.63 -18.29
CA ILE A 98 -8.54 27.42 -17.55
C ILE A 98 -8.01 28.80 -17.19
N ASP A 99 -8.02 29.13 -15.90
CA ASP A 99 -7.32 30.32 -15.39
C ASP A 99 -5.82 30.01 -15.40
N ILE A 100 -5.16 30.36 -16.51
CA ILE A 100 -3.71 30.27 -16.63
C ILE A 100 -3.11 31.41 -15.81
N LEU A 101 -2.75 31.11 -14.56
CA LEU A 101 -1.81 31.95 -13.81
C LEU A 101 -0.58 32.15 -14.71
N ARG A 102 -0.26 33.42 -15.02
CA ARG A 102 0.79 33.77 -15.99
C ARG A 102 2.08 33.04 -15.63
N TYR A 103 2.38 32.00 -16.39
CA TYR A 103 3.65 31.31 -16.33
C TYR A 103 4.73 32.30 -16.75
N LYS A 104 5.71 32.56 -15.87
CA LYS A 104 6.87 33.38 -16.19
C LYS A 104 7.97 32.44 -16.64
N GLU A 105 8.03 32.23 -17.95
CA GLU A 105 9.03 31.41 -18.63
C GLU A 105 10.45 31.93 -18.32
N THR A 106 11.32 31.06 -17.80
CA THR A 106 12.74 31.36 -17.56
C THR A 106 13.66 30.48 -18.41
N GLY A 107 13.18 29.94 -19.53
CA GLY A 107 13.97 29.08 -20.40
C GLY A 107 13.16 28.64 -21.61
N GLU A 108 13.85 28.55 -22.74
CA GLU A 108 13.41 28.55 -24.13
C GLU A 108 12.56 27.34 -24.58
N ASP A 109 11.88 26.66 -23.65
CA ASP A 109 11.05 25.49 -23.92
C ASP A 109 9.58 25.88 -23.94
N SER A 110 9.12 26.28 -25.13
CA SER A 110 7.71 26.53 -25.38
C SER A 110 6.87 25.28 -25.08
N LEU A 111 5.91 25.41 -24.17
CA LEU A 111 4.96 24.35 -23.80
C LEU A 111 4.13 23.84 -24.99
N LEU A 112 4.11 24.58 -26.11
CA LEU A 112 3.44 24.19 -27.34
C LEU A 112 3.96 22.87 -27.92
N ARG A 113 5.20 22.46 -27.62
CA ARG A 113 5.72 21.14 -28.06
C ARG A 113 4.96 19.95 -27.47
N TRP A 114 4.27 20.13 -26.34
CA TRP A 114 3.57 19.06 -25.64
C TRP A 114 2.11 18.90 -26.10
N PHE A 115 1.60 19.82 -26.92
CA PHE A 115 0.22 19.84 -27.40
C PHE A 115 0.08 19.44 -28.88
N VAL A 116 1.16 18.96 -29.51
CA VAL A 116 1.10 18.41 -30.87
C VAL A 116 1.03 16.89 -30.75
N GLU A 117 -0.08 16.31 -31.22
CA GLU A 117 -0.28 14.88 -31.43
C GLU A 117 0.37 14.41 -32.74
#